data_AF-A0A0D6M2Y0-F1
#
_entry.id   AF-A0A0D6M2Y0-F1
#
_cell.length_a   1.000
_cell.length_b   1.000
_cell.length_c   1.000
_cell.angle_alpha   90.00
_cell.angle_beta   90.00
_cell.angle_gamma   90.00
#
_symmetry.space_group_name_H-M   'P 1'
#
loop_
_entity.id
_entity.type
_entity.pdbx_description
1 polymer ?
#
loop_
_entity_poly.entity_id
_entity_poly.type
_entity_poly.pdbx_seq_one_letter_code
_entity_poly.pdbx_strand_id
1 'polypeptide(L)'
;MVFIIVASSLLAFISQAQAQSCSTSPLPSLNNLCADGFTLISTGCCPNANLVAATSTTASSTCVDKLNPKSGKSDCPGMKSYCNNSAYKTLMSDQCPLTCGLCTGGGSKCADVLNSRGVNECPGMYSYCFNSAYASLMRQQCPKTCGICS
;
A
#
# COMPACT_ATOMS: atom_id res chain seq x y z
N MET A 1 21.81 38.21 -32.30
CA MET A 1 21.24 37.07 -33.04
C MET A 1 20.32 36.34 -32.06
N VAL A 2 19.03 36.71 -32.00
CA VAL A 2 17.87 35.99 -32.60
C VAL A 2 17.87 34.52 -32.12
N PHE A 3 16.92 34.06 -31.30
CA PHE A 3 15.52 33.84 -31.67
C PHE A 3 14.52 34.04 -30.53
N ILE A 4 13.44 34.74 -30.86
CA ILE A 4 12.19 34.83 -30.12
C ILE A 4 11.35 33.59 -30.46
N ILE A 5 10.77 32.91 -29.46
CA ILE A 5 9.46 32.27 -29.63
C ILE A 5 8.60 32.61 -28.41
N VAL A 6 7.43 33.13 -28.73
CA VAL A 6 6.40 33.74 -27.89
C VAL A 6 5.53 32.63 -27.30
N ALA A 7 5.22 32.68 -26.00
CA ALA A 7 3.94 32.17 -25.49
C ALA A 7 3.74 32.59 -24.03
N SER A 8 2.91 33.63 -23.86
CA SER A 8 2.19 33.95 -22.65
C SER A 8 1.56 32.69 -22.05
N SER A 9 1.81 32.42 -20.77
CA SER A 9 0.92 31.62 -19.92
C SER A 9 1.41 31.74 -18.48
N LEU A 10 0.49 32.10 -17.59
CA LEU A 10 0.59 32.08 -16.14
C LEU A 10 1.75 31.20 -15.64
N LEU A 11 2.71 31.78 -14.93
CA LEU A 11 3.44 31.05 -13.92
C LEU A 11 2.42 30.64 -12.85
N ALA A 12 1.72 29.55 -13.10
CA ALA A 12 1.05 28.80 -12.07
C ALA A 12 2.15 28.46 -11.06
N PHE A 13 2.11 29.13 -9.91
CA PHE A 13 2.74 28.63 -8.70
C PHE A 13 2.07 27.28 -8.43
N ILE A 14 2.63 26.22 -9.01
CA ILE A 14 2.26 24.86 -8.69
C ILE A 14 2.83 24.67 -7.28
N SER A 15 2.02 25.00 -6.28
CA SER A 15 2.21 24.60 -4.90
C SER A 15 2.22 23.08 -4.88
N GLN A 16 3.38 22.48 -5.12
CA GLN A 16 3.58 21.06 -4.89
C GLN A 16 3.63 20.91 -3.37
N ALA A 17 2.46 20.82 -2.74
CA ALA A 17 2.32 20.25 -1.42
C ALA A 17 2.66 18.76 -1.54
N GLN A 18 3.95 18.46 -1.68
CA GLN A 18 4.45 17.11 -1.53
C GLN A 18 4.25 16.78 -0.07
N ALA A 19 3.21 16.01 0.25
CA ALA A 19 3.12 15.38 1.56
C ALA A 19 4.43 14.60 1.74
N GLN A 20 5.21 14.87 2.78
CA GLN A 20 6.36 14.05 3.15
C GLN A 20 5.91 13.07 4.24
N SER A 21 6.33 11.82 4.13
CA SER A 21 6.08 10.78 5.12
C SER A 21 7.39 10.38 5.79
N CYS A 22 7.30 9.85 7.01
CA CYS A 22 8.46 9.40 7.79
C CYS A 22 8.54 7.88 7.77
N SER A 23 9.73 7.32 7.54
CA SER A 23 9.97 5.87 7.63
C SER A 23 9.99 5.36 9.08
N THR A 24 10.04 6.27 10.06
CA THR A 24 10.03 6.00 11.50
C THR A 24 8.87 6.71 12.19
N SER A 25 8.51 6.28 13.40
CA SER A 25 7.51 6.98 14.21
C SER A 25 7.92 8.44 14.42
N PRO A 26 7.11 9.44 14.00
CA PRO A 26 7.41 10.85 14.19
C PRO A 26 7.40 11.22 15.67
N LEU A 27 8.24 12.18 16.06
CA LEU A 27 8.20 12.76 17.39
C LEU A 27 7.13 13.85 17.49
N PRO A 28 6.52 14.08 18.66
CA PRO A 28 5.60 15.19 18.86
C PRO A 28 6.31 16.52 18.62
N SER A 29 5.69 17.41 17.85
CA SER A 29 6.19 18.76 17.66
C SER A 29 5.88 19.63 18.89
N LEU A 30 6.82 20.49 19.27
CA LEU A 30 6.58 21.49 20.31
C LEU A 30 6.23 22.81 19.61
N ASN A 31 4.97 23.24 19.73
CA ASN A 31 4.47 24.45 19.07
C ASN A 31 4.71 24.50 17.55
N ASN A 32 4.57 23.37 16.84
CA ASN A 32 4.86 23.25 15.41
C ASN A 32 6.32 23.57 15.00
N LEU A 33 7.26 23.46 15.94
CA LEU A 33 8.70 23.60 15.68
C LEU A 33 9.41 22.27 15.93
N CYS A 34 10.46 22.02 15.15
CA CYS A 34 11.33 20.85 15.24
C CYS A 34 12.78 21.31 15.50
N ALA A 35 13.55 20.47 16.18
CA ALA A 35 14.98 20.70 16.38
C ALA A 35 15.76 20.59 15.05
N ASP A 36 16.97 21.15 15.02
CA ASP A 36 17.85 21.03 13.86
C ASP A 36 18.09 19.56 13.46
N GLY A 37 17.98 19.27 12.17
CA GLY A 37 18.04 17.91 11.64
C GLY A 37 16.69 17.17 11.60
N PHE A 38 15.60 17.85 11.95
CA PHE A 38 14.23 17.34 11.82
C PHE A 38 13.36 18.28 10.98
N THR A 39 12.45 17.69 10.21
CA THR A 39 11.48 18.40 9.37
C THR A 39 10.07 18.12 9.86
N LEU A 40 9.23 19.17 9.88
CA LEU A 40 7.84 19.08 10.27
C LEU A 40 7.02 18.41 9.16
N ILE A 41 6.32 17.32 9.50
CA ILE A 41 5.36 16.62 8.63
C ILE A 41 3.96 16.61 9.28
N SER A 42 2.94 16.15 8.55
CA SER A 42 1.54 16.16 9.01
C SER A 42 1.29 15.44 10.34
N THR A 43 2.19 14.55 10.76
CA THR A 43 2.06 13.72 11.96
C THR A 43 3.11 14.03 13.04
N GLY A 44 3.98 15.03 12.84
CA GLY A 44 5.03 15.39 13.82
C GLY A 44 6.38 15.75 13.19
N CYS A 45 7.45 15.70 13.97
CA CYS A 45 8.82 15.95 13.51
C CYS A 45 9.48 14.65 13.05
N CYS A 46 10.01 14.64 11.82
CA CYS A 46 10.73 13.51 11.23
C CYS A 46 12.22 13.85 11.06
N PRO A 47 13.16 12.96 11.42
CA PRO A 47 14.57 13.17 11.11
C PRO A 47 14.77 13.34 9.60
N ASN A 48 15.62 14.28 9.19
CA ASN A 48 15.84 14.55 7.76
C ASN A 48 16.39 13.34 7.00
N ALA A 49 17.15 12.47 7.68
CA ALA A 49 17.65 11.20 7.13
C ALA A 49 16.55 10.16 6.88
N ASN A 50 15.37 10.35 7.47
CA ASN A 50 14.23 9.43 7.43
C ASN A 50 13.01 10.02 6.71
N LEU A 51 13.18 11.21 6.13
CA LEU A 51 12.19 11.81 5.23
C LEU A 51 12.14 11.01 3.95
N VAL A 52 10.95 10.49 3.66
CA VAL A 52 10.65 9.85 2.39
C VAL A 52 9.66 10.77 1.69
N ALA A 53 9.82 10.97 0.38
CA ALA A 53 8.73 11.51 -0.40
C ALA A 53 7.50 10.64 -0.10
N ALA A 54 6.34 11.24 0.24
CA ALA A 54 5.11 10.46 0.26
C ALA A 54 4.77 10.14 -1.19
N THR A 55 5.48 9.15 -1.71
CA THR A 55 4.88 8.17 -2.59
C THR A 55 3.65 7.74 -1.83
N SER A 56 2.48 7.89 -2.43
CA SER A 56 1.24 7.29 -1.94
C SER A 56 1.41 5.76 -2.01
N THR A 57 2.28 5.23 -1.18
CA THR A 57 2.30 3.83 -0.81
C THR A 57 1.18 3.77 0.19
N THR A 58 -0.03 3.54 -0.33
CA THR A 58 -1.13 3.00 0.44
C THR A 58 -0.59 1.69 0.99
N ALA A 59 0.04 1.76 2.16
CA ALA A 59 0.44 0.61 2.93
C ALA A 59 -0.86 0.02 3.46
N SER A 60 -1.59 -0.65 2.57
CA SER A 60 -2.48 -1.71 2.97
C SER A 60 -1.57 -2.73 3.62
N SER A 61 -1.59 -2.78 4.95
CA SER A 61 -1.00 -3.86 5.75
C SER A 61 -1.49 -5.24 5.32
N THR A 62 -2.48 -5.30 4.41
CA THR A 62 -3.01 -6.48 3.76
C THR A 62 -3.07 -6.25 2.25
N CYS A 63 -2.01 -6.61 1.52
CA CYS A 63 -1.99 -6.47 0.05
C CYS A 63 -2.75 -7.62 -0.61
N VAL A 64 -4.07 -7.59 -0.46
CA VAL A 64 -5.00 -8.61 -0.95
C VAL A 64 -6.16 -7.94 -1.68
N ASP A 65 -6.71 -8.64 -2.66
CA ASP A 65 -7.90 -8.17 -3.36
C ASP A 65 -9.13 -8.20 -2.41
N LYS A 66 -9.92 -7.13 -2.46
CA LYS A 66 -11.16 -7.02 -1.69
C LYS A 66 -12.22 -7.99 -2.23
N LEU A 67 -13.06 -8.48 -1.32
CA LEU A 67 -14.20 -9.32 -1.64
C LEU A 67 -15.43 -8.45 -1.84
N ASN A 68 -16.25 -8.82 -2.81
CA ASN A 68 -17.56 -8.23 -2.96
C ASN A 68 -18.44 -8.66 -1.76
N PRO A 69 -18.99 -7.72 -0.99
CA PRO A 69 -19.75 -8.03 0.21
C PRO A 69 -21.05 -8.80 -0.08
N LYS A 70 -21.54 -8.81 -1.32
CA LYS A 70 -22.75 -9.55 -1.72
C LYS A 70 -22.45 -10.99 -2.15
N SER A 71 -21.30 -11.24 -2.77
CA SER A 71 -20.96 -12.57 -3.31
C SER A 71 -19.90 -13.31 -2.49
N GLY A 72 -19.20 -12.61 -1.59
CA GLY A 72 -18.08 -13.16 -0.82
C GLY A 72 -16.86 -13.54 -1.68
N LYS A 73 -16.87 -13.19 -2.97
CA LYS A 73 -15.80 -13.47 -3.93
C LYS A 73 -15.14 -12.18 -4.39
N SER A 74 -13.88 -12.25 -4.81
CA SER A 74 -13.22 -11.10 -5.42
C SER A 74 -13.61 -11.00 -6.89
N ASP A 75 -14.06 -9.83 -7.31
CA ASP A 75 -14.35 -9.52 -8.72
C ASP A 75 -13.07 -9.13 -9.50
N CYS A 76 -11.96 -8.94 -8.79
CA CYS A 76 -10.68 -8.50 -9.32
C CYS A 76 -10.12 -9.36 -10.49
N PRO A 77 -10.27 -10.70 -10.54
CA PRO A 77 -9.78 -11.50 -11.68
C PRO A 77 -10.36 -11.05 -13.03
N GLY A 78 -11.62 -10.61 -13.06
CA GLY A 78 -12.27 -10.09 -14.27
C GLY A 78 -11.92 -8.63 -14.58
N MET A 79 -11.27 -7.94 -13.64
CA MET A 79 -11.00 -6.50 -13.70
C MET A 79 -9.54 -6.16 -14.03
N LYS A 80 -8.69 -7.16 -14.29
CA LYS A 80 -7.26 -6.97 -14.55
C LYS A 80 -6.93 -5.93 -15.64
N SER A 81 -7.76 -5.84 -16.68
CA SER A 81 -7.58 -4.84 -17.75
C SER A 81 -7.71 -3.39 -17.25
N TYR A 82 -8.46 -3.15 -16.18
CA TYR A 82 -8.65 -1.83 -15.59
C TYR A 82 -7.42 -1.34 -14.80
N CYS A 83 -6.47 -2.22 -14.46
CA CYS A 83 -5.22 -1.82 -13.79
C CYS A 83 -4.42 -0.79 -14.59
N ASN A 84 -4.52 -0.83 -15.93
CA ASN A 84 -3.83 0.08 -16.84
C ASN A 84 -4.72 1.25 -17.31
N ASN A 85 -6.00 1.26 -16.93
CA ASN A 85 -6.91 2.33 -17.31
C ASN A 85 -6.82 3.47 -16.26
N SER A 86 -6.43 4.66 -16.71
CA SER A 86 -6.23 5.83 -15.83
C SER A 86 -7.46 6.20 -15.01
N ALA A 87 -8.67 6.03 -15.56
CA ALA A 87 -9.92 6.31 -14.84
C ALA A 87 -10.18 5.33 -13.69
N TYR A 88 -9.69 4.11 -13.79
CA TYR A 88 -9.94 3.03 -12.82
C TYR A 88 -8.73 2.69 -11.96
N LYS A 89 -7.56 3.28 -12.24
CA LYS A 89 -6.31 2.97 -11.56
C LYS A 89 -6.41 3.15 -10.04
N THR A 90 -7.05 4.23 -9.56
CA THR A 90 -7.25 4.47 -8.12
C THR A 90 -8.17 3.42 -7.49
N LEU A 91 -9.29 3.11 -8.14
CA LEU A 91 -10.23 2.09 -7.68
C LEU A 91 -9.56 0.72 -7.63
N MET A 92 -8.84 0.36 -8.68
CA MET A 92 -8.12 -0.91 -8.77
C MET A 92 -6.97 -1.00 -7.76
N SER A 93 -6.35 0.12 -7.39
CA SER A 93 -5.33 0.16 -6.34
C SER A 93 -5.91 -0.11 -4.94
N ASP A 94 -7.13 0.35 -4.68
CA ASP A 94 -7.80 0.13 -3.38
C ASP A 94 -8.52 -1.24 -3.31
N GLN A 95 -9.16 -1.65 -4.40
CA GLN A 95 -9.99 -2.86 -4.44
C GLN A 95 -9.20 -4.09 -4.87
N CYS A 96 -8.21 -3.93 -5.74
CA CYS A 96 -7.51 -5.03 -6.42
C CYS A 96 -5.98 -4.87 -6.43
N PRO A 97 -5.33 -4.50 -5.29
CA PRO A 97 -3.91 -4.22 -5.28
C PRO A 97 -3.04 -5.43 -5.67
N LEU A 98 -3.52 -6.65 -5.39
CA LEU A 98 -2.83 -7.89 -5.74
C LEU A 98 -2.99 -8.19 -7.24
N THR A 99 -4.23 -8.14 -7.75
CA THR A 99 -4.51 -8.35 -9.17
C THR A 99 -3.75 -7.36 -10.07
N CYS A 100 -3.55 -6.13 -9.61
CA CYS A 100 -2.81 -5.11 -10.34
C CYS A 100 -1.29 -5.14 -10.13
N GLY A 101 -0.77 -6.09 -9.35
CA GLY A 101 0.66 -6.21 -9.08
C GLY A 101 1.24 -5.02 -8.34
N LEU A 102 0.42 -4.25 -7.64
CA LEU A 102 0.83 -3.07 -6.86
C LEU A 102 1.43 -3.46 -5.51
N CYS A 103 1.29 -4.74 -5.15
CA CYS A 103 1.96 -5.36 -4.02
C CYS A 103 3.48 -5.46 -4.23
N THR A 104 4.20 -4.35 -4.10
CA THR A 104 5.66 -4.30 -4.04
C THR A 104 6.08 -4.27 -2.55
N GLY A 105 6.17 -5.45 -1.95
CA GLY A 105 6.49 -5.61 -0.52
C GLY A 105 5.66 -6.65 0.22
N GLY A 106 4.63 -7.21 -0.42
CA GLY A 106 3.77 -8.26 0.11
C GLY A 106 4.03 -9.63 -0.52
N GLY A 107 5.19 -9.83 -1.13
CA GLY A 107 5.69 -11.17 -1.38
C GLY A 107 6.19 -11.75 -0.07
N SER A 108 5.28 -12.07 0.86
CA SER A 108 5.56 -13.20 1.74
C SER A 108 6.02 -14.28 0.77
N LYS A 109 7.28 -14.74 0.90
CA LYS A 109 7.73 -15.98 0.26
C LYS A 109 6.54 -16.91 0.31
N CYS A 110 6.12 -17.48 -0.82
CA CYS A 110 4.93 -18.32 -0.83
C CYS A 110 5.12 -19.46 0.20
N ALA A 111 4.62 -19.22 1.39
CA ALA A 111 5.00 -19.89 2.61
C ALA A 111 4.04 -19.44 3.69
N ASP A 112 3.67 -20.41 4.51
CA ASP A 112 2.88 -20.16 5.69
C ASP A 112 3.74 -19.50 6.76
N VAL A 113 3.15 -18.57 7.50
CA VAL A 113 3.76 -17.88 8.63
C VAL A 113 3.91 -18.87 9.77
N LEU A 114 5.09 -18.88 10.38
CA LEU A 114 5.38 -19.67 11.58
C LEU A 114 5.04 -18.84 12.83
N ASN A 115 4.60 -19.51 13.89
CA ASN A 115 4.43 -18.85 15.18
C ASN A 115 5.80 -18.49 15.82
N SER A 116 5.80 -17.83 16.98
CA SER A 116 7.05 -17.44 17.68
C SER A 116 7.95 -18.61 18.10
N ARG A 117 7.45 -19.85 18.01
CA ARG A 117 8.21 -21.10 18.26
C ARG A 117 8.71 -21.75 16.98
N GLY A 118 8.47 -21.15 15.81
CA GLY A 118 8.85 -21.70 14.51
C GLY A 118 7.96 -22.85 14.02
N VAL A 119 6.76 -23.01 14.58
CA VAL A 119 5.82 -24.08 14.21
C VAL A 119 4.82 -23.59 13.17
N ASN A 120 4.57 -24.40 12.14
CA ASN A 120 3.53 -24.15 11.14
C ASN A 120 2.18 -24.69 11.63
N GLU A 121 1.29 -23.81 12.05
CA GLU A 121 -0.05 -24.18 12.53
C GLU A 121 -1.10 -24.16 11.40
N CYS A 122 -0.77 -23.56 10.25
CA CYS A 122 -1.69 -23.42 9.12
C CYS A 122 -2.37 -24.72 8.66
N PRO A 123 -1.72 -25.91 8.63
CA PRO A 123 -2.36 -27.16 8.22
C PRO A 123 -3.62 -27.49 9.04
N GLY A 124 -3.64 -27.15 10.34
CA GLY A 124 -4.80 -27.35 11.21
C GLY A 124 -5.94 -26.36 10.95
N MET A 125 -5.64 -25.25 10.25
CA MET A 125 -6.58 -24.18 9.96
C MET A 125 -7.10 -24.19 8.52
N TYR A 126 -6.82 -25.23 7.73
CA TYR A 126 -7.20 -25.32 6.31
C TYR A 126 -8.70 -25.02 6.04
N SER A 127 -9.60 -25.48 6.91
CA SER A 127 -11.04 -25.23 6.79
C SER A 127 -11.41 -23.74 6.83
N TYR A 128 -10.61 -22.91 7.50
CA TYR A 128 -10.80 -21.46 7.59
C TYR A 128 -10.46 -20.72 6.29
N CYS A 129 -9.74 -21.34 5.35
CA CYS A 129 -9.49 -20.78 4.03
C CYS A 129 -10.78 -20.48 3.27
N PHE A 130 -11.86 -21.25 3.54
CA PHE A 130 -13.17 -21.12 2.89
C PHE A 130 -14.20 -20.40 3.75
N ASN A 131 -13.87 -20.10 5.01
CA ASN A 131 -14.77 -19.38 5.90
C ASN A 131 -14.69 -17.87 5.63
N SER A 132 -15.79 -17.21 5.33
CA SER A 132 -15.80 -15.78 4.95
C SER A 132 -15.20 -14.85 6.01
N ALA A 133 -15.34 -15.17 7.30
CA ALA A 133 -14.82 -14.36 8.39
C ALA A 133 -13.29 -14.49 8.55
N TYR A 134 -12.73 -15.65 8.21
CA TYR A 134 -11.32 -15.98 8.47
C TYR A 134 -10.48 -16.12 7.20
N ALA A 135 -11.12 -16.17 6.03
CA ALA A 135 -10.44 -16.34 4.77
C ALA A 135 -9.39 -15.26 4.55
N SER A 136 -9.69 -13.99 4.87
CA SER A 136 -8.75 -12.87 4.76
C SER A 136 -7.48 -13.06 5.59
N LEU A 137 -7.63 -13.50 6.85
CA LEU A 137 -6.54 -13.83 7.76
C LEU A 137 -5.70 -15.00 7.23
N MET A 138 -6.38 -16.04 6.76
CA MET A 138 -5.76 -17.23 6.18
C MET A 138 -4.99 -16.91 4.89
N ARG A 139 -5.42 -15.93 4.09
CA ARG A 139 -4.66 -15.50 2.90
C ARG A 139 -3.33 -14.82 3.27
N GLN A 140 -3.25 -14.18 4.43
CA GLN A 140 -2.06 -13.48 4.87
C GLN A 140 -1.09 -14.40 5.60
N GLN A 141 -1.63 -15.25 6.48
CA GLN A 141 -0.82 -16.11 7.33
C GLN A 141 -0.55 -17.47 6.72
N CYS A 142 -1.44 -17.98 5.88
CA CYS A 142 -1.41 -19.35 5.38
C CYS A 142 -1.59 -19.45 3.86
N PRO A 143 -0.89 -18.64 3.04
CA PRO A 143 -1.11 -18.59 1.60
C PRO A 143 -0.79 -19.92 0.89
N LYS A 144 0.15 -20.71 1.43
CA LYS A 144 0.48 -22.04 0.89
C LYS A 144 -0.56 -23.07 1.29
N THR A 145 -0.92 -23.12 2.57
CA THR A 145 -1.95 -24.03 3.04
C THR A 145 -3.28 -23.78 2.34
N CYS A 146 -3.64 -22.53 2.06
CA CYS A 146 -4.86 -22.20 1.31
C CYS A 146 -4.73 -22.34 -0.21
N GLY A 147 -3.60 -22.82 -0.74
CA GLY A 147 -3.39 -23.03 -2.17
C GLY A 147 -3.42 -21.74 -3.01
N ILE A 148 -3.11 -20.60 -2.40
CA ILE A 148 -3.18 -19.28 -3.04
C ILE A 148 -1.91 -19.00 -3.85
N CYS A 149 -0.82 -19.69 -3.51
CA CYS A 149 0.44 -19.63 -4.23
C CYS A 149 1.14 -21.00 -4.15
N SER A 150 2.05 -21.26 -5.09
CA SER A 150 2.87 -22.49 -5.21
C SER A 150 4.36 -22.16 -5.22
#